data_AF-A0A832FMD6-F1
#
_entry.id   AF-A0A832FMD6-F1
#
_cell.length_a   1.000
_cell.length_b   1.000
_cell.length_c   1.000
_cell.angle_alpha   90.00
_cell.angle_beta   90.00
_cell.angle_gamma   90.00
#
_symmetry.space_group_name_H-M   'P 1'
#
loop_
_entity.id
_entity.type
_entity.pdbx_description
1 polymer ?
#
loop_
_entity_poly.entity_id
_entity_poly.type
_entity_poly.pdbx_seq_one_letter_code
_entity_poly.pdbx_strand_id
1 'polypeptide(L)' 'MLPLPLTAFERYMLADDRPTHPMAFQIRLIFSGPLLPEALAQAVAVAAERHPMLRAHLSADARGRPNWIAAEAEAMLDAA' A
#
# COMPACT_ATOMS: atom_id res chain seq x y z
N MET A 1 -7.34 12.17 -5.79
CA MET A 1 -8.24 12.21 -4.62
C MET A 1 -8.98 10.89 -4.54
N LEU A 2 -9.06 10.31 -3.34
CA LEU A 2 -9.80 9.08 -3.03
C LEU A 2 -11.23 9.47 -2.58
N PRO A 3 -12.27 8.62 -2.75
CA PRO A 3 -12.21 7.24 -3.22
C PRO A 3 -11.96 7.12 -4.74
N LEU A 4 -11.32 6.02 -5.15
CA LEU A 4 -11.09 5.69 -6.57
C LEU A 4 -11.58 4.27 -6.88
N PRO A 5 -12.33 4.05 -7.98
CA PRO A 5 -12.66 2.70 -8.42
C PRO A 5 -11.38 1.98 -8.89
N LEU A 6 -11.34 0.66 -8.74
CA LEU A 6 -10.25 -0.14 -9.29
C LEU A 6 -10.27 -0.05 -10.82
N THR A 7 -9.09 0.01 -11.40
CA THR A 7 -8.84 -0.24 -12.82
C THR A 7 -9.15 -1.70 -13.18
N ALA A 8 -9.20 -1.99 -14.48
CA ALA A 8 -9.40 -3.37 -14.95
C ALA A 8 -8.29 -4.32 -14.46
N PHE A 9 -7.05 -3.84 -14.45
CA PHE A 9 -5.90 -4.63 -14.00
C PHE A 9 -5.95 -4.89 -12.49
N GLU A 10 -6.26 -3.90 -11.67
CA GLU A 10 -6.37 -4.08 -10.21
C GLU A 10 -7.51 -5.03 -9.84
N ARG A 11 -8.64 -4.99 -10.58
CA ARG A 11 -9.71 -5.98 -10.39
C ARG A 11 -9.25 -7.41 -10.67
N TYR A 12 -8.45 -7.59 -11.73
CA TYR A 12 -7.85 -8.88 -12.04
C TYR A 12 -6.90 -9.32 -10.92
N MET A 13 -5.99 -8.43 -10.47
CA MET A 13 -5.07 -8.74 -9.37
C MET A 13 -5.80 -9.14 -8.09
N LEU A 14 -6.85 -8.40 -7.71
CA LEU A 14 -7.65 -8.72 -6.52
C LEU A 14 -8.39 -10.06 -6.67
N ALA A 15 -8.92 -10.36 -7.86
CA ALA A 15 -9.64 -11.61 -8.10
C ALA A 15 -8.71 -12.83 -8.16
N ASP A 16 -7.44 -12.65 -8.53
CA ASP A 16 -6.45 -13.72 -8.65
C ASP A 16 -5.66 -13.97 -7.36
N ASP A 17 -5.71 -13.03 -6.39
CA ASP A 17 -5.04 -13.12 -5.09
C ASP A 17 -5.56 -14.29 -4.25
N ARG A 18 -4.65 -15.19 -3.86
CA ARG A 18 -4.98 -16.42 -3.12
C ARG A 18 -3.91 -16.72 -2.07
N PRO A 19 -4.25 -17.34 -0.92
CA PRO A 19 -3.25 -17.66 0.12
C PRO A 19 -2.07 -18.51 -0.37
N THR A 20 -2.27 -19.35 -1.38
CA THR A 20 -1.21 -20.17 -1.97
C THR A 20 -0.38 -19.44 -3.04
N HIS A 21 -0.93 -18.37 -3.63
CA HIS A 21 -0.34 -17.61 -4.73
C HIS A 21 -0.73 -16.13 -4.56
N PRO A 22 -0.10 -15.40 -3.62
CA PRO A 22 -0.46 -14.02 -3.38
C PRO A 22 -0.08 -13.15 -4.56
N MET A 23 -0.94 -12.21 -4.94
CA MET A 23 -0.70 -11.19 -5.96
C MET A 23 0.14 -10.02 -5.39
N ALA A 24 1.19 -10.39 -4.65
CA ALA A 24 2.16 -9.48 -4.07
C ALA A 24 3.56 -9.78 -4.64
N PHE A 25 4.36 -8.74 -4.81
CA PHE A 25 5.76 -8.87 -5.21
C PHE A 25 6.67 -8.26 -4.14
N GLN A 26 7.88 -8.81 -4.01
CA GLN A 26 8.90 -8.30 -3.10
C GLN A 26 9.98 -7.62 -3.92
N ILE A 27 10.34 -6.39 -3.52
CA ILE A 27 11.47 -5.66 -4.11
C ILE A 27 12.60 -5.66 -3.10
N ARG A 28 13.77 -6.18 -3.50
CA ARG A 28 15.02 -6.05 -2.75
C ARG A 28 15.90 -4.99 -3.41
N LEU A 29 16.14 -3.90 -2.69
CA LEU A 29 17.06 -2.84 -3.10
C LEU A 29 18.42 -3.06 -2.43
N ILE A 30 19.51 -2.91 -3.18
CA ILE A 30 20.88 -3.07 -2.70
C ILE A 30 21.57 -1.72 -2.80
N PHE A 31 22.14 -1.26 -1.69
CA PHE A 31 22.82 0.03 -1.59
C PHE A 31 24.27 -0.18 -1.12
N SER A 32 25.13 0.78 -1.44
CA SER A 32 26.52 0.84 -0.97
C SER A 32 26.75 2.14 -0.21
N GLY A 33 27.47 2.06 0.93
CA GLY A 33 27.77 3.20 1.78
C GLY A 33 27.08 3.14 3.16
N PRO A 34 27.30 4.14 4.01
CA PRO A 34 26.67 4.20 5.32
C PRO A 34 25.16 4.38 5.20
N LEU A 35 24.41 3.55 5.92
CA LEU A 35 22.97 3.72 6.11
C LEU A 35 22.75 4.57 7.36
N LEU A 36 21.95 5.63 7.22
CA LEU A 36 21.46 6.44 8.33
C LEU A 36 20.00 6.05 8.60
N PRO A 37 19.71 5.23 9.64
CA PRO A 37 18.37 4.66 9.85
C PRO A 37 17.25 5.71 9.91
N GLU A 38 17.52 6.83 10.56
CA GLU A 38 16.59 7.93 10.81
C GLU A 38 16.31 8.69 9.51
N ALA A 39 17.34 8.87 8.68
CA ALA A 39 17.16 9.47 7.35
C ALA A 39 16.37 8.54 6.42
N LEU A 40 16.58 7.22 6.50
CA LEU A 40 15.78 6.24 5.76
C LEU A 40 14.32 6.29 6.20
N ALA A 41 14.05 6.25 7.51
CA ALA A 41 12.70 6.33 8.05
C ALA A 41 11.98 7.61 7.61
N GLN A 42 12.66 8.76 7.69
CA GLN A 42 12.11 10.04 7.23
C GLN A 42 11.83 10.03 5.71
N ALA A 43 12.73 9.45 4.91
CA ALA A 43 12.53 9.35 3.46
C ALA A 43 11.31 8.47 3.11
N VAL A 44 11.09 7.39 3.84
CA VAL A 44 9.89 6.54 3.69
C VAL A 44 8.62 7.32 4.05
N ALA A 45 8.64 8.06 5.16
CA ALA A 45 7.50 8.89 5.57
C ALA A 45 7.16 9.95 4.50
N VAL A 46 8.16 10.67 3.99
CA VAL A 46 7.98 11.67 2.92
C VAL A 46 7.45 11.01 1.63
N ALA A 47 7.94 9.82 1.29
CA ALA A 47 7.44 9.09 0.12
C ALA A 47 5.96 8.69 0.29
N ALA A 48 5.57 8.24 1.47
CA ALA A 48 4.18 7.88 1.78
C ALA A 48 3.24 9.10 1.77
N GLU A 49 3.69 10.26 2.22
CA GLU A 49 2.93 11.52 2.14
C GLU A 49 2.76 12.00 0.69
N ARG A 50 3.84 11.92 -0.11
CA ARG A 50 3.83 12.34 -1.51
C ARG A 50 2.94 11.46 -2.40
N HIS A 51 2.79 10.18 -2.05
CA HIS A 51 2.13 9.18 -2.90
C HIS A 51 0.88 8.60 -2.19
N PRO A 52 -0.32 9.16 -2.43
CA PRO A 52 -1.55 8.77 -1.73
C PRO A 52 -1.89 7.27 -1.78
N MET A 53 -1.48 6.57 -2.85
CA MET A 53 -1.72 5.14 -3.00
C MET A 53 -0.96 4.28 -1.98
N LEU A 54 0.19 4.74 -1.46
CA LEU A 54 0.91 4.04 -0.38
C LEU A 54 0.18 4.09 0.96
N ARG A 55 -0.84 4.96 1.06
CA ARG A 55 -1.67 5.15 2.24
C ARG A 55 -3.15 4.87 1.93
N ALA A 56 -3.41 3.98 0.98
CA ALA A 56 -4.76 3.59 0.59
C ALA A 56 -4.99 2.10 0.87
N HIS A 57 -6.24 1.74 1.13
CA HIS A 57 -6.67 0.34 1.23
C HIS A 57 -7.99 0.14 0.48
N LEU A 58 -8.38 -1.12 0.31
CA LEU A 58 -9.61 -1.48 -0.38
C LEU A 58 -10.80 -1.49 0.59
N SER A 59 -11.89 -0.83 0.19
CA SER A 59 -13.18 -0.91 0.88
C SER A 59 -14.32 -0.99 -0.13
N ALA A 60 -15.43 -1.63 0.26
CA ALA A 60 -16.60 -1.77 -0.58
C ALA A 60 -17.51 -0.53 -0.47
N ASP A 61 -18.02 -0.04 -1.60
CA ASP A 61 -19.07 0.98 -1.60
C ASP A 61 -20.43 0.39 -1.16
N ALA A 62 -21.46 1.25 -1.06
CA ALA A 62 -22.82 0.84 -0.69
C ALA A 62 -23.46 -0.20 -1.65
N ARG A 63 -22.85 -0.46 -2.82
CA ARG A 63 -23.27 -1.47 -3.80
C ARG A 63 -22.34 -2.69 -3.81
N GLY A 64 -21.41 -2.80 -2.86
CA GLY A 64 -20.45 -3.90 -2.74
C GLY A 64 -19.27 -3.81 -3.69
N ARG A 65 -19.04 -2.70 -4.39
CA ARG A 65 -17.95 -2.57 -5.36
C ARG A 65 -16.66 -2.12 -4.67
N PRO A 66 -15.50 -2.77 -4.92
CA PRO A 66 -14.25 -2.36 -4.31
C PRO A 66 -13.81 -1.00 -4.83
N ASN A 67 -13.34 -0.15 -3.92
CA ASN A 67 -12.73 1.13 -4.20
C ASN A 67 -11.48 1.29 -3.33
N TRP A 68 -10.47 1.98 -3.85
CA TRP A 68 -9.40 2.52 -3.05
C TRP A 68 -9.93 3.65 -2.18
N ILE A 69 -9.72 3.57 -0.88
CA ILE A 69 -10.02 4.63 0.09
C ILE A 69 -8.76 5.00 0.87
N ALA A 70 -8.71 6.22 1.38
CA ALA A 70 -7.59 6.62 2.24
C ALA A 70 -7.60 5.76 3.51
N ALA A 71 -6.42 5.29 3.93
CA ALA A 71 -6.27 4.72 5.24
C ALA A 71 -6.47 5.84 6.28
N GLU A 72 -7.32 5.57 7.26
CA GLU A 72 -7.37 6.40 8.46
C GLU A 72 -6.02 6.30 9.17
N ALA A 73 -5.57 7.38 9.78
CA ALA A 73 -4.34 7.37 10.55
C ALA A 73 -4.59 6.64 11.87
N GLU A 74 -4.72 5.32 11.83
CA GLU A 74 -4.70 4.49 13.03
C GLU A 74 -3.33 3.83 13.20
N ALA A 75 -2.89 3.85 14.45
CA ALA A 75 -1.53 3.60 14.89
C ALA A 75 -0.99 2.30 14.31
N MET A 76 0.23 2.41 13.79
CA MET A 76 1.25 1.37 13.71
C MET A 76 0.83 0.11 14.47
N LEU A 77 0.45 -0.94 13.72
CA LEU A 77 0.27 -2.30 14.22
C LEU A 77 1.30 -2.56 15.31
N ASP A 78 0.82 -2.76 16.55
CA ASP A 78 1.64 -3.18 17.67
C ASP A 78 2.52 -4.33 17.19
N ALA A 79 3.82 -4.07 17.17
CA ALA A 79 4.81 -5.04 16.77
C ALA A 79 4.94 -6.10 17.87
N ALA A 80 4.78 -7.35 17.43
CA ALA A 80 5.19 -8.61 18.05
C ALA A 80 4.31 -9.17 19.19
#